data_AF-A0A9N9W7I1-F1
#
_entry.id   AF-A0A9N9W7I1-F1
#
_cell.length_a   1.000
_cell.length_b   1.000
_cell.length_c   1.000
_cell.angle_alpha   90.00
_cell.angle_beta   90.00
_cell.angle_gamma   90.00
#
_symmetry.space_group_name_H-M   'P 1'
#
loop_
_entity.id
_entity.type
_entity.pdbx_description
1 polymer ?
#
loop_
_entity_poly.entity_id
_entity_poly.type
_entity_poly.pdbx_seq_one_letter_code
_entity_poly.pdbx_strand_id
1 'polypeptide(L)'
;MHFIKSLVSLVALAGFAAAQYAEEEDYAGLSRREVSEIAHGEYLAARDEYIEKRELFRRLGGNGSCMGSGMPGNSKFCYKNGKPCGPCRSSAKIGEYCLCNK
;
A
#
# COMPACT_ATOMS: atom_id res chain seq x y z
N MET A 1 -13.59 -3.44 -41.44
CA MET A 1 -12.87 -3.01 -40.21
C MET A 1 -12.54 -4.19 -39.27
N HIS A 2 -12.15 -5.36 -39.81
CA HIS A 2 -11.81 -6.54 -39.00
C HIS A 2 -10.29 -6.79 -38.94
N PHE A 3 -9.56 -6.46 -39.99
CA PHE A 3 -8.11 -6.67 -40.11
C PHE A 3 -7.27 -5.87 -39.09
N ILE A 4 -7.66 -4.63 -38.82
CA ILE A 4 -6.98 -3.78 -37.84
C ILE A 4 -7.19 -4.34 -36.42
N LYS A 5 -8.35 -4.92 -36.13
CA LYS A 5 -8.64 -5.50 -34.80
C LYS A 5 -7.79 -6.72 -34.52
N SER A 6 -7.60 -7.60 -35.51
CA SER A 6 -6.73 -8.77 -35.37
C SER A 6 -5.25 -8.39 -35.22
N LEU A 7 -4.78 -7.36 -35.92
CA LEU A 7 -3.42 -6.84 -35.74
C LEU A 7 -3.18 -6.30 -34.32
N VAL A 8 -4.13 -5.52 -33.79
CA VAL A 8 -4.01 -4.99 -32.43
C VAL A 8 -4.03 -6.13 -31.39
N SER A 9 -4.86 -7.15 -31.59
CA SER A 9 -4.87 -8.33 -30.70
C SER A 9 -3.56 -9.13 -30.75
N LEU A 10 -2.97 -9.33 -31.93
CA LEU A 10 -1.70 -10.06 -32.06
C LEU A 10 -0.53 -9.28 -31.46
N VAL A 11 -0.49 -7.96 -31.65
CA VAL A 11 0.53 -7.10 -31.04
C VAL A 11 0.38 -7.07 -29.52
N ALA A 12 -0.85 -7.00 -29.01
CA ALA A 12 -1.11 -7.08 -27.58
C ALA A 12 -0.62 -8.42 -27.01
N LEU A 13 -0.99 -9.54 -27.64
CA LEU A 13 -0.61 -10.88 -27.18
C LEU A 13 0.91 -11.11 -27.22
N ALA A 14 1.58 -10.61 -28.27
CA ALA A 14 3.03 -10.65 -28.38
C ALA A 14 3.73 -9.77 -27.32
N GLY A 15 3.16 -8.61 -26.98
CA GLY A 15 3.67 -7.74 -25.92
C GLY A 15 3.61 -8.39 -24.53
N PHE A 16 2.48 -9.05 -24.20
CA PHE A 16 2.35 -9.78 -22.92
C PHE A 16 3.29 -10.98 -22.85
N ALA A 17 3.47 -11.71 -23.97
CA ALA A 17 4.41 -12.83 -24.01
C ALA A 17 5.87 -12.34 -23.85
N ALA A 18 6.26 -11.27 -24.53
CA ALA A 18 7.61 -10.70 -24.40
C ALA A 18 7.90 -10.18 -22.99
N ALA A 19 6.90 -9.62 -22.30
CA ALA A 19 7.06 -9.17 -20.92
C ALA A 19 7.30 -10.33 -19.94
N GLN A 20 6.63 -11.47 -20.15
CA GLN A 20 6.85 -12.66 -19.32
C GLN A 20 8.24 -13.28 -19.53
N TYR A 21 8.74 -13.29 -20.77
CA TYR A 21 10.09 -13.79 -21.07
C TYR A 21 11.20 -12.84 -20.61
N ALA A 22 10.96 -11.52 -20.60
CA ALA A 22 11.95 -10.55 -20.12
C ALA A 22 12.24 -10.72 -18.61
N GLU A 23 11.23 -11.04 -17.79
CA GLU A 23 11.43 -11.35 -16.36
C GLU A 23 12.11 -12.71 -16.16
N GLU A 24 11.92 -13.67 -17.07
CA GLU A 24 12.50 -15.00 -16.95
C GLU A 24 13.97 -15.06 -17.42
N GLU A 25 14.36 -14.25 -18.41
CA GLU A 25 15.76 -14.15 -18.89
C GLU A 25 16.72 -13.54 -17.86
N ASP A 26 16.27 -12.60 -17.02
CA ASP A 26 17.11 -12.00 -15.96
C ASP A 26 17.54 -13.03 -14.89
N TYR A 27 16.78 -14.13 -14.74
CA TYR A 27 17.04 -15.17 -13.75
C TYR A 27 17.47 -16.52 -14.34
N ALA A 28 17.36 -16.73 -15.65
CA ALA A 28 17.63 -18.00 -16.33
C ALA A 28 19.12 -18.42 -16.31
N GLY A 29 20.04 -17.48 -16.10
CA GLY A 29 21.50 -17.71 -16.07
C GLY A 29 22.12 -17.79 -14.67
N LEU A 30 21.36 -17.52 -13.62
CA LEU A 30 21.89 -17.35 -12.27
C LEU A 30 21.85 -18.64 -11.46
N SER A 31 22.94 -18.93 -10.75
CA SER A 31 22.97 -20.02 -9.80
C SER A 31 21.94 -19.78 -8.68
N ARG A 32 21.40 -20.85 -8.09
CA ARG A 32 20.39 -20.75 -6.99
C ARG A 32 20.81 -19.81 -5.85
N ARG A 33 22.12 -19.62 -5.65
CA ARG A 33 22.67 -18.70 -4.65
C ARG A 33 22.50 -17.24 -5.07
N GLU A 34 22.81 -16.90 -6.30
CA GLU A 34 22.67 -15.53 -6.83
C GLU A 34 21.19 -15.11 -6.85
N VAL A 35 20.28 -16.01 -7.24
CA VAL A 35 18.84 -15.77 -7.15
C VAL A 35 18.40 -15.46 -5.72
N SER A 36 18.96 -16.17 -4.72
CA SER A 36 18.62 -15.93 -3.31
C SER A 36 19.16 -14.61 -2.77
N GLU A 37 20.34 -14.18 -3.22
CA GLU A 37 20.96 -12.92 -2.82
C GLU A 37 20.19 -11.72 -3.42
N ILE A 38 19.75 -11.84 -4.69
CA ILE A 38 18.91 -10.83 -5.35
C ILE A 38 17.55 -10.74 -4.66
N ALA A 39 16.85 -11.86 -4.47
CA ALA A 39 15.55 -11.87 -3.81
C ALA A 39 15.62 -11.32 -2.38
N HIS A 40 16.74 -11.55 -1.68
CA HIS A 40 16.96 -10.95 -0.36
C HIS A 40 17.15 -9.43 -0.44
N GLY A 41 17.92 -8.95 -1.42
CA GLY A 41 18.09 -7.51 -1.67
C GLY A 41 16.77 -6.80 -2.00
N GLU A 42 15.98 -7.40 -2.89
CA GLU A 42 14.64 -6.89 -3.25
C GLU A 42 13.70 -6.85 -2.04
N TYR A 43 13.71 -7.89 -1.20
CA TYR A 43 12.93 -7.91 0.03
C TYR A 43 13.31 -6.78 0.98
N LEU A 44 14.61 -6.52 1.16
CA LEU A 44 15.08 -5.42 2.03
C LEU A 44 14.67 -4.05 1.48
N ALA A 45 14.82 -3.84 0.16
CA ALA A 45 14.37 -2.61 -0.48
C ALA A 45 12.85 -2.40 -0.32
N ALA A 46 12.04 -3.43 -0.58
CA ALA A 46 10.59 -3.39 -0.39
C ALA A 46 10.21 -3.15 1.08
N ARG A 47 10.96 -3.72 2.02
CA ARG A 47 10.75 -3.50 3.47
C ARG A 47 11.01 -2.04 3.84
N ASP A 48 12.09 -1.47 3.37
CA ASP A 48 12.47 -0.10 3.71
C ASP A 48 11.51 0.91 3.07
N GLU A 49 11.07 0.68 1.83
CA GLU A 49 9.98 1.44 1.22
C GLU A 49 8.67 1.35 2.03
N TYR A 50 8.33 0.15 2.52
CA TYR A 50 7.14 -0.03 3.35
C TYR A 50 7.26 0.75 4.66
N ILE A 51 8.44 0.75 5.29
CA ILE A 51 8.70 1.53 6.51
C ILE A 51 8.56 3.02 6.22
N GLU A 52 9.15 3.52 5.15
CA GLU A 52 9.06 4.93 4.75
C GLU A 52 7.61 5.35 4.49
N LYS A 53 6.86 4.57 3.70
CA LYS A 53 5.43 4.80 3.42
C LYS A 53 4.61 4.75 4.72
N ARG A 54 4.89 3.81 5.62
CA ARG A 54 4.20 3.71 6.92
C ARG A 54 4.52 4.90 7.84
N GLU A 55 5.75 5.41 7.81
CA GLU A 55 6.11 6.62 8.54
C GLU A 55 5.42 7.85 7.98
N LEU A 56 5.28 7.98 6.66
CA LEU A 56 4.45 9.00 6.02
C LEU A 56 3.00 8.95 6.56
N PHE A 57 2.39 7.78 6.67
CA PHE A 57 1.05 7.64 7.27
C PHE A 57 0.99 8.01 8.76
N ARG A 58 2.10 7.87 9.51
CA ARG A 58 2.17 8.37 10.90
C ARG A 58 2.35 9.88 10.96
N ARG A 59 3.17 10.46 10.06
CA ARG A 59 3.52 11.90 10.03
C ARG A 59 2.42 12.78 9.47
N LEU A 60 1.66 12.29 8.48
CA LEU A 60 0.57 13.06 7.85
C LEU A 60 -0.58 13.39 8.80
N GLY A 61 -0.58 12.81 10.01
CA GLY A 61 -1.70 12.91 10.92
C GLY A 61 -2.88 12.12 10.35
N GLY A 62 -3.52 11.33 11.19
CA GLY A 62 -4.82 10.81 10.86
C GLY A 62 -5.76 11.90 10.32
N ASN A 63 -6.60 11.54 9.36
CA ASN A 63 -7.54 12.45 8.68
C ASN A 63 -8.72 12.92 9.57
N GLY A 64 -8.61 12.71 10.89
CA GLY A 64 -9.54 13.15 11.92
C GLY A 64 -8.82 13.35 13.25
N SER A 65 -9.57 13.80 14.26
CA SER A 65 -9.05 14.02 15.62
C SER A 65 -9.92 13.33 16.65
N CYS A 66 -9.28 12.80 17.70
CA CYS A 66 -9.96 12.19 18.82
C CYS A 66 -10.62 13.24 19.71
N MET A 67 -11.94 13.16 19.86
CA MET A 67 -12.72 14.04 20.73
C MET A 67 -13.39 13.22 21.83
N GLY A 68 -13.66 13.87 22.97
CA GLY A 68 -14.44 13.26 24.05
C GLY A 68 -15.89 13.08 23.59
N SER A 69 -16.42 11.86 23.69
CA SER A 69 -17.78 11.55 23.21
C SER A 69 -18.90 12.09 24.12
N GLY A 70 -18.59 12.80 25.22
CA GLY A 70 -19.56 13.28 26.21
C GLY A 70 -20.33 12.17 26.94
N MET A 71 -20.12 10.90 26.59
CA MET A 71 -20.77 9.74 27.21
C MET A 71 -20.01 9.31 28.47
N PRO A 72 -20.73 8.95 29.56
CA PRO A 72 -20.12 8.43 30.78
C PRO A 72 -19.43 7.09 30.46
N GLY A 73 -18.10 7.06 30.52
CA GLY A 73 -17.31 5.87 30.18
C GLY A 73 -15.98 6.09 29.46
N ASN A 74 -15.50 7.34 29.32
CA ASN A 74 -14.17 7.68 28.73
C ASN A 74 -13.91 7.18 27.30
N SER A 75 -14.95 6.80 26.56
CA SER A 75 -14.80 6.46 25.14
C SER A 75 -14.53 7.74 24.33
N LYS A 76 -13.32 7.82 23.79
CA LYS A 76 -12.91 8.87 22.84
C LYS A 76 -13.29 8.39 21.45
N PHE A 77 -13.89 9.27 20.66
CA PHE A 77 -14.32 8.95 19.31
C PHE A 77 -13.56 9.80 18.30
N CYS A 78 -13.25 9.21 17.14
CA CYS A 78 -12.56 9.89 16.06
C CYS A 78 -13.58 10.66 15.21
N TYR A 79 -13.34 11.95 15.02
CA TYR A 79 -14.16 12.82 14.20
C TYR A 79 -13.38 13.35 13.00
N LYS A 80 -14.03 13.33 11.83
CA LYS A 80 -13.55 13.96 10.59
C LYS A 80 -14.65 14.83 10.03
N ASN A 81 -14.36 16.12 9.82
CA ASN A 81 -15.33 17.09 9.29
C ASN A 81 -16.68 17.06 10.04
N GLY A 82 -16.63 16.99 11.38
CA GLY A 82 -17.82 16.93 12.25
C GLY A 82 -18.57 15.60 12.25
N LYS A 83 -18.15 14.59 11.47
CA LYS A 83 -18.78 13.27 11.43
C LYS A 83 -17.98 12.24 12.24
N PRO A 84 -18.63 11.46 13.11
CA PRO A 84 -18.00 10.34 13.80
C PRO A 84 -17.63 9.26 12.77
N CYS A 85 -16.39 8.75 12.85
CA CYS A 85 -15.90 7.73 11.91
C CYS A 85 -15.46 6.41 12.58
N GLY A 86 -15.08 6.40 13.86
CA GLY A 86 -14.73 5.19 14.59
C GLY A 86 -14.20 5.49 16.00
N PRO A 87 -14.07 4.47 16.87
CA PRO A 87 -13.48 4.65 18.19
C PRO A 87 -11.99 5.02 18.08
N CYS A 88 -11.52 5.86 19.00
CA CYS A 88 -10.10 6.12 19.14
C CYS A 88 -9.39 4.99 19.91
N ARG A 89 -8.07 4.89 19.76
CA ARG A 89 -7.25 4.01 20.62
C ARG A 89 -7.50 4.35 22.11
N SER A 90 -7.50 3.35 22.97
CA SER A 90 -7.80 3.50 24.41
C SER A 90 -6.90 4.54 25.11
N SER A 91 -5.64 4.64 24.69
CA SER A 91 -4.65 5.59 25.21
C SER A 91 -4.61 6.94 24.48
N ALA A 92 -5.52 7.19 23.53
CA ALA A 92 -5.49 8.42 22.72
C ALA A 92 -5.66 9.66 23.60
N LYS A 93 -4.93 10.74 23.33
CA LYS A 93 -5.25 12.04 23.95
C LYS A 93 -6.36 12.75 23.16
N ILE A 94 -7.09 13.65 23.82
CA ILE A 94 -8.02 14.54 23.10
C ILE A 94 -7.20 15.43 22.18
N GLY A 95 -7.63 15.58 20.93
CA GLY A 95 -6.89 16.30 19.88
C GLY A 95 -5.81 15.47 19.20
N GLU A 96 -5.58 14.23 19.64
CA GLU A 96 -4.67 13.34 18.93
C GLU A 96 -5.25 12.94 17.57
N TYR A 97 -4.40 12.89 16.55
CA TYR A 97 -4.79 12.48 15.22
C TYR A 97 -5.24 11.02 15.18
N CYS A 98 -6.31 10.76 14.44
CA CYS A 98 -6.88 9.43 14.27
C CYS A 98 -7.31 9.18 12.82
N LEU A 99 -7.27 7.92 12.41
CA LEU A 99 -7.55 7.51 11.03
C LEU A 99 -9.01 7.08 10.88
N CYS A 100 -9.78 7.89 10.17
CA CYS A 100 -11.07 7.53 9.62
C CYS A 100 -10.87 6.80 8.30
N ASN A 101 -10.75 5.47 8.36
CA ASN A 101 -10.83 4.61 7.19
C ASN A 101 -12.32 4.28 6.97
N LYS A 102 -13.02 5.16 6.23
CA LYS A 102 -14.34 4.85 5.66
C LYS A 102 -14.16 4.58 4.18
#